data_AF-A0A850A7G8-F1
#
_entry.id   AF-A0A850A7G8-F1
#
_cell.length_a   1.000
_cell.length_b   1.000
_cell.length_c   1.000
_cell.angle_alpha   90.00
_cell.angle_beta   90.00
_cell.angle_gamma   90.00
#
_symmetry.space_group_name_H-M   'P 1'
#
loop_
_entity.id
_entity.type
_entity.pdbx_description
1 polymer ?
#
loop_
_entity_poly.entity_id
_entity_poly.type
_entity_poly.pdbx_seq_one_letter_code
_entity_poly.pdbx_strand_id
1 'polypeptide(L)'
;MSYYGTNDYAYNSDFSLRVRDMKKGNLDLGWLEQARERVEVRPRDRRRGLEISDCEVGPYAIDALDDVVRDNRGLAPRGAILPAGYQPDLGPDLNKRTDVWAYRVQRYWEEAVSRQWNVSTDVPWRDLAKYEIPLELEIAFCQLCTLLSEVEMIATDLPAKWSHHMNSYFQEVKGFIASQCIDEARHSEVFRKRALANGVGLLKASVRSEHALKGILEADSY
;
A
#
# COMPACT_ATOMS: atom_id res chain seq x y z
N MET A 1 -3.70 -11.54 -20.09
CA MET A 1 -2.48 -10.81 -20.45
C MET A 1 -1.31 -11.47 -19.76
N SER A 2 -0.44 -12.14 -20.50
CA SER A 2 0.83 -12.66 -19.97
C SER A 2 1.78 -11.48 -19.78
N TYR A 3 2.20 -11.25 -18.54
CA TYR A 3 3.27 -10.31 -18.18
C TYR A 3 4.60 -10.86 -18.69
N TYR A 4 4.85 -10.75 -20.00
CA TYR A 4 6.20 -10.97 -20.53
C TYR A 4 6.97 -9.67 -20.31
N GLY A 5 7.97 -9.72 -19.44
CA GLY A 5 8.98 -8.66 -19.41
C GLY A 5 9.60 -8.52 -20.80
N THR A 6 9.98 -7.30 -21.17
CA THR A 6 10.59 -6.99 -22.47
C THR A 6 11.89 -7.76 -22.76
N ASN A 7 12.49 -8.37 -21.73
CA ASN A 7 13.69 -9.19 -21.83
C ASN A 7 13.35 -10.68 -21.89
N ASP A 8 13.69 -11.32 -23.00
CA ASP A 8 13.69 -12.78 -23.13
C ASP A 8 15.00 -13.37 -22.59
N TYR A 9 14.94 -13.88 -21.36
CA TYR A 9 16.09 -14.51 -20.70
C TYR A 9 16.45 -15.89 -21.28
N ALA A 10 15.65 -16.46 -22.19
CA ALA A 10 15.95 -17.75 -22.83
C ALA A 10 17.23 -17.68 -23.69
N TYR A 11 17.60 -16.50 -24.18
CA TYR A 11 18.81 -16.28 -24.99
C TYR A 11 20.01 -15.75 -24.20
N ASN A 12 19.86 -15.48 -22.90
CA ASN A 12 20.99 -15.06 -22.08
C ASN A 12 21.83 -16.30 -21.70
N SER A 13 22.98 -16.45 -22.37
CA SER A 13 23.89 -17.58 -22.19
C SER A 13 24.37 -17.72 -20.74
N ASP A 14 24.67 -16.60 -20.09
CA ASP A 14 25.18 -16.57 -18.71
C ASP A 14 24.10 -16.98 -17.72
N PHE A 15 22.87 -16.52 -17.92
CA PHE A 15 21.72 -16.95 -17.11
C PHE A 15 21.47 -18.45 -17.26
N SER A 16 21.45 -18.95 -18.50
CA SER A 16 21.27 -20.38 -18.79
C SER A 16 22.38 -21.26 -18.20
N LEU A 17 23.64 -20.79 -18.24
CA LEU A 17 24.78 -21.47 -17.62
C LEU A 17 24.64 -21.49 -16.10
N ARG A 18 24.32 -20.37 -15.46
CA ARG A 18 24.08 -20.30 -14.01
C ARG A 18 22.97 -21.23 -13.57
N VAL A 19 21.85 -21.28 -14.29
CA VAL A 19 20.74 -22.20 -13.98
C VAL A 19 21.17 -23.67 -14.08
N ARG A 20 22.01 -24.02 -15.07
CA ARG A 20 22.56 -25.39 -15.19
C ARG A 20 23.54 -25.73 -14.06
N ASP A 21 24.39 -24.80 -13.66
CA ASP A 21 25.34 -25.01 -12.56
C ASP A 21 24.63 -25.13 -11.21
N MET A 22 23.58 -24.33 -10.96
CA MET A 22 22.71 -24.49 -9.80
C MET A 22 22.06 -25.88 -9.75
N LYS A 23 21.59 -26.41 -10.90
CA LYS A 23 21.02 -27.77 -10.99
C LYS A 23 22.03 -28.88 -10.68
N LYS A 24 23.33 -28.61 -10.82
CA LYS A 24 24.41 -29.53 -10.43
C LYS A 24 24.79 -29.43 -8.96
N GLY A 25 24.18 -28.52 -8.20
CA GLY A 25 24.48 -28.29 -6.79
C GLY A 25 25.54 -27.20 -6.54
N ASN A 26 26.03 -26.53 -7.58
CA ASN A 26 26.96 -25.40 -7.43
C ASN A 26 26.15 -24.13 -7.14
N LEU A 27 25.79 -23.94 -5.88
CA LEU A 27 25.03 -22.78 -5.42
C LEU A 27 25.96 -21.62 -5.07
N ASP A 28 25.62 -20.42 -5.54
CA ASP A 28 26.23 -19.19 -5.03
C ASP A 28 25.58 -18.83 -3.69
N LEU A 29 26.35 -18.98 -2.61
CA LEU A 29 25.94 -18.67 -1.25
C LEU A 29 26.64 -17.43 -0.70
N GLY A 30 27.16 -16.54 -1.57
CA GLY A 30 27.86 -15.32 -1.16
C GLY A 30 27.03 -14.39 -0.25
N TRP A 31 25.69 -14.50 -0.30
CA TRP A 31 24.79 -13.78 0.59
C TRP A 31 24.88 -14.22 2.06
N LEU A 32 25.32 -15.45 2.37
CA LEU A 32 25.55 -15.88 3.76
C LEU A 32 26.71 -15.13 4.39
N GLU A 33 27.74 -14.82 3.60
CA GLU A 33 28.91 -14.06 4.05
C GLU A 33 28.57 -12.61 4.40
N GLN A 34 27.42 -12.12 3.92
CA GLN A 34 26.92 -10.78 4.21
C GLN A 34 26.20 -10.68 5.55
N ALA A 35 25.74 -11.80 6.13
CA ALA A 35 25.01 -11.85 7.41
C ALA A 35 25.93 -11.74 8.65
N ARG A 36 27.06 -11.02 8.54
CA ARG A 36 28.10 -10.96 9.58
C ARG A 36 27.76 -10.00 10.71
N GLU A 37 26.98 -8.95 10.44
CA GLU A 37 26.53 -8.01 11.45
C GLU A 37 25.29 -8.53 12.17
N ARG A 38 25.34 -8.54 13.50
CA ARG A 38 24.20 -8.91 14.34
C ARG A 38 23.44 -7.64 14.71
N VAL A 39 22.17 -7.60 14.32
CA VAL A 39 21.25 -6.54 14.71
C VAL A 39 20.42 -7.07 15.88
N GLU A 40 20.41 -6.35 17.00
CA GLU A 40 19.54 -6.67 18.13
C GLU A 40 18.33 -5.72 18.12
N VAL A 41 17.14 -6.31 18.01
CA VAL A 41 15.87 -5.59 18.07
C VAL A 41 15.00 -6.22 19.17
N ARG A 42 14.36 -5.39 20.00
CA ARG A 42 13.46 -5.85 21.06
C ARG A 42 12.21 -4.97 21.11
N PRO A 43 11.02 -5.55 21.36
CA PRO A 43 9.80 -4.81 21.64
C PRO A 43 10.01 -3.79 22.77
N ARG A 44 9.68 -2.52 22.54
CA ARG A 44 9.71 -1.50 23.62
C ARG A 44 8.45 -1.55 24.48
N ASP A 45 7.29 -1.84 23.88
CA ASP A 45 6.02 -2.00 24.60
C ASP A 45 5.49 -3.43 24.49
N ARG A 46 5.43 -4.13 25.63
CA ARG A 46 4.96 -5.53 25.70
C ARG A 46 3.51 -5.70 25.22
N ARG A 47 2.67 -4.66 25.31
CA ARG A 47 1.27 -4.74 24.86
C ARG A 47 1.12 -4.63 23.35
N ARG A 48 2.04 -3.91 22.71
CA ARG A 48 2.01 -3.64 21.26
C ARG A 48 2.86 -4.62 20.46
N GLY A 49 3.77 -5.32 21.12
CA GLY A 49 4.67 -6.25 20.44
C GLY A 49 5.81 -5.50 19.76
N LEU A 50 6.36 -6.09 18.70
CA LEU A 50 7.46 -5.51 17.94
C LEU A 50 6.90 -4.52 16.91
N GLU A 51 7.03 -3.21 17.17
CA GLU A 51 6.61 -2.16 16.24
C GLU A 51 7.72 -1.84 15.22
N ILE A 52 7.36 -1.27 14.06
CA ILE A 52 8.33 -0.74 13.09
C ILE A 52 9.32 0.21 13.77
N SER A 53 8.85 1.06 14.70
CA SER A 53 9.71 2.02 15.40
C SER A 53 10.77 1.38 16.31
N ASP A 54 10.59 0.10 16.67
CA ASP A 54 11.60 -0.68 17.40
C ASP A 54 12.70 -1.19 16.45
N CYS A 55 12.37 -1.40 15.17
CA CYS A 55 13.28 -1.85 14.12
C CYS A 55 14.10 -0.73 13.46
N GLU A 56 13.86 0.54 13.81
CA GLU A 56 14.60 1.71 13.33
C GLU A 56 16.01 1.78 13.97
N VAL A 57 16.89 0.82 13.62
CA VAL A 57 18.25 0.68 14.19
C VAL A 57 19.29 0.81 13.08
N GLY A 58 20.34 1.62 13.30
CA GLY A 58 21.46 1.74 12.36
C GLY A 58 21.01 2.10 10.93
N PRO A 59 21.48 1.38 9.89
CA PRO A 59 21.15 1.68 8.48
C PRO A 59 19.69 1.40 8.11
N TYR A 60 18.92 0.74 8.98
CA TYR A 60 17.48 0.53 8.79
C TYR A 60 16.65 1.74 9.21
N ALA A 61 17.24 2.67 9.98
CA ALA A 61 16.53 3.83 10.48
C ALA A 61 16.25 4.87 9.38
N ILE A 62 15.05 5.45 9.34
CA ILE A 62 14.70 6.55 8.43
C ILE A 62 15.57 7.79 8.67
N ASP A 63 15.99 8.00 9.92
CA ASP A 63 16.87 9.09 10.33
C ASP A 63 18.32 8.89 9.88
N ALA A 64 18.70 7.66 9.50
CA ALA A 64 20.01 7.36 8.92
C ALA A 64 20.07 7.63 7.41
N LEU A 65 18.95 7.98 6.78
CA LEU A 65 18.92 8.35 5.36
C LEU A 65 19.52 9.72 5.12
N ASP A 66 20.27 9.83 4.03
CA ASP A 66 20.57 11.11 3.41
C ASP A 66 19.29 11.84 3.00
N ASP A 67 19.35 13.17 2.90
CA ASP A 67 18.20 13.99 2.50
C ASP A 67 17.63 13.62 1.12
N VAL A 68 18.45 13.08 0.23
CA VAL A 68 18.06 12.60 -1.10
C VAL A 68 18.60 11.20 -1.32
N VAL A 69 17.72 10.22 -1.56
CA VAL A 69 18.11 8.85 -1.89
C VAL A 69 18.56 8.80 -3.34
N ARG A 70 19.85 8.48 -3.58
CA ARG A 70 20.44 8.44 -4.93
C ARG A 70 20.80 7.04 -5.39
N ASP A 71 21.32 6.22 -4.49
CA ASP A 71 21.96 4.96 -4.85
C ASP A 71 20.97 3.84 -5.15
N ASN A 72 19.88 3.76 -4.38
CA ASN A 72 18.83 2.79 -4.61
C ASN A 72 17.69 3.41 -5.42
N ARG A 73 17.54 2.99 -6.67
CA ARG A 73 16.39 3.32 -7.54
C ARG A 73 15.50 2.10 -7.83
N GLY A 74 15.74 0.99 -7.12
CA GLY A 74 14.97 -0.25 -7.21
C GLY A 74 14.07 -0.49 -5.99
N LEU A 75 13.71 -1.76 -5.75
CA LEU A 75 12.86 -2.19 -4.62
C LEU A 75 13.64 -2.75 -3.43
N ALA A 76 14.97 -2.64 -3.42
CA ALA A 76 15.75 -3.08 -2.28
C ALA A 76 15.27 -2.32 -1.03
N PRO A 77 14.95 -3.01 0.08
CA PRO A 77 14.50 -2.34 1.28
C PRO A 77 15.63 -1.51 1.89
N ARG A 78 15.26 -0.50 2.68
CA ARG A 78 16.23 0.38 3.37
C ARG A 78 17.17 -0.45 4.24
N GLY A 79 18.48 -0.17 4.14
CA GLY A 79 19.53 -0.91 4.85
C GLY A 79 19.93 -2.25 4.24
N ALA A 80 19.30 -2.68 3.13
CA ALA A 80 19.75 -3.86 2.39
C ALA A 80 21.05 -3.59 1.63
N ILE A 81 21.87 -4.63 1.50
CA ILE A 81 23.08 -4.59 0.70
C ILE A 81 22.67 -4.58 -0.77
N LEU A 82 23.05 -3.53 -1.48
CA LEU A 82 22.85 -3.44 -2.92
C LEU A 82 23.92 -4.27 -3.62
N PRO A 83 23.57 -5.11 -4.61
CA PRO A 83 24.56 -5.87 -5.36
C PRO A 83 25.45 -4.92 -6.17
N ALA A 84 26.70 -5.31 -6.34
CA ALA A 84 27.63 -4.58 -7.20
C ALA A 84 27.16 -4.64 -8.66
N GLY A 85 27.05 -3.48 -9.30
CA GLY A 85 26.66 -3.36 -10.71
C GLY A 85 25.25 -2.84 -10.92
N TYR A 86 24.53 -3.41 -11.89
CA TYR A 86 23.24 -2.88 -12.33
C TYR A 86 22.11 -3.31 -11.40
N GLN A 87 21.53 -2.32 -10.70
CA GLN A 87 20.20 -2.42 -10.11
C GLN A 87 19.14 -1.98 -11.14
N PRO A 88 18.00 -2.66 -11.25
CA PRO A 88 16.88 -2.15 -12.03
C PRO A 88 16.46 -0.76 -11.53
N ASP A 89 16.39 0.20 -12.44
CA ASP A 89 15.84 1.52 -12.16
C ASP A 89 14.33 1.48 -12.42
N LEU A 90 13.55 1.60 -11.35
CA LEU A 90 12.09 1.66 -11.45
C LEU A 90 11.55 3.08 -11.66
N GLY A 91 12.45 4.05 -11.81
CA GLY A 91 12.10 5.44 -12.07
C GLY A 91 11.37 6.16 -10.94
N PRO A 92 11.67 5.93 -9.63
CA PRO A 92 11.08 6.78 -8.60
C PRO A 92 11.53 8.22 -8.83
N ASP A 93 10.59 9.16 -8.74
CA ASP A 93 10.79 10.61 -8.86
C ASP A 93 10.73 11.30 -7.49
N LEU A 94 9.98 10.76 -6.53
CA LEU A 94 9.97 11.21 -5.14
C LEU A 94 11.09 10.52 -4.33
N ASN A 95 12.27 11.12 -4.36
CA ASN A 95 13.50 10.61 -3.73
C ASN A 95 14.00 11.44 -2.53
N LYS A 96 13.47 12.64 -2.34
CA LYS A 96 13.91 13.55 -1.29
C LYS A 96 13.03 13.37 -0.06
N ARG A 97 13.66 13.25 1.11
CA ARG A 97 12.97 13.04 2.40
C ARG A 97 11.94 14.13 2.70
N THR A 98 12.23 15.38 2.32
CA THR A 98 11.31 16.52 2.54
C THR A 98 10.05 16.45 1.69
N ASP A 99 10.10 15.78 0.54
CA ASP A 99 8.99 15.74 -0.43
C ASP A 99 7.95 14.68 -0.02
N VAL A 100 8.36 13.74 0.83
CA VAL A 100 7.53 12.66 1.39
C VAL A 100 7.39 12.76 2.91
N TRP A 101 7.79 13.89 3.50
CA TRP A 101 7.97 14.00 4.95
C TRP A 101 6.66 13.77 5.69
N ALA A 102 6.70 12.88 6.68
CA ALA A 102 5.57 12.63 7.56
C ALA A 102 6.07 12.39 9.00
N TYR A 103 5.60 13.23 9.92
CA TYR A 103 5.97 13.14 11.33
C TYR A 103 5.45 11.84 11.97
N ARG A 104 6.37 10.97 12.42
CA ARG A 104 6.05 9.72 13.13
C ARG A 104 5.06 8.80 12.42
N VAL A 105 5.11 8.77 11.08
CA VAL A 105 4.19 7.98 10.23
C VAL A 105 4.18 6.49 10.56
N GLN A 106 5.28 5.94 11.07
CA GLN A 106 5.35 4.56 11.59
C GLN A 106 4.21 4.26 12.55
N ARG A 107 3.93 5.17 13.49
CA ARG A 107 2.91 4.95 14.52
C ARG A 107 1.51 5.04 13.96
N TYR A 108 1.27 5.93 13.00
CA TYR A 108 -0.03 6.02 12.35
C TYR A 108 -0.31 4.79 11.50
N TRP A 109 0.72 4.25 10.83
CA TRP A 109 0.60 2.98 10.10
C TRP A 109 0.25 1.83 11.03
N GLU A 110 1.01 1.63 12.11
CA GLU A 110 0.74 0.57 13.09
C GLU A 110 -0.64 0.73 13.75
N GLU A 111 -1.04 1.97 14.07
CA GLU A 111 -2.38 2.26 14.60
C GLU A 111 -3.47 1.91 13.60
N ALA A 112 -3.32 2.33 12.34
CA ALA A 112 -4.28 2.04 11.27
C ALA A 112 -4.47 0.53 11.07
N VAL A 113 -3.39 -0.25 11.11
CA VAL A 113 -3.45 -1.72 11.02
C VAL A 113 -4.12 -2.33 12.25
N SER A 114 -3.81 -1.83 13.46
CA SER A 114 -4.37 -2.38 14.70
C SER A 114 -5.88 -2.15 14.88
N ARG A 115 -6.45 -1.16 14.19
CA ARG A 115 -7.85 -0.72 14.32
C ARG A 115 -8.73 -1.09 13.12
N GLN A 116 -8.26 -2.01 12.28
CA GLN A 116 -9.05 -2.50 11.16
C GLN A 116 -10.35 -3.14 11.66
N TRP A 117 -11.42 -2.96 10.88
CA TRP A 117 -12.72 -3.58 11.11
C TRP A 117 -13.17 -4.33 9.84
N ASN A 118 -13.88 -5.42 10.03
CA ASN A 118 -14.40 -6.26 8.96
C ASN A 118 -15.85 -5.91 8.66
N VAL A 119 -16.11 -5.46 7.44
CA VAL A 119 -17.44 -5.03 7.00
C VAL A 119 -18.49 -6.13 7.12
N SER A 120 -18.11 -7.39 6.90
CA SER A 120 -19.05 -8.52 6.93
C SER A 120 -19.42 -8.96 8.35
N THR A 121 -18.46 -8.92 9.29
CA THR A 121 -18.64 -9.51 10.63
C THR A 121 -18.87 -8.50 11.73
N ASP A 122 -18.32 -7.28 11.61
CA ASP A 122 -18.34 -6.30 12.69
C ASP A 122 -19.58 -5.39 12.59
N VAL A 123 -20.20 -5.31 11.41
CA VAL A 123 -21.49 -4.64 11.22
C VAL A 123 -22.61 -5.65 11.51
N PRO A 124 -23.56 -5.33 12.40
CA PRO A 124 -24.65 -6.23 12.76
C PRO A 124 -25.76 -6.25 11.69
N TRP A 125 -25.46 -6.73 10.47
CA TRP A 125 -26.40 -6.72 9.34
C TRP A 125 -27.75 -7.40 9.62
N ARG A 126 -27.75 -8.43 10.48
CA ARG A 126 -28.98 -9.15 10.89
C ARG A 126 -29.96 -8.25 11.65
N ASP A 127 -29.47 -7.19 12.27
CA ASP A 127 -30.28 -6.28 13.07
C ASP A 127 -31.09 -5.32 12.20
N LEU A 128 -30.77 -5.19 10.91
CA LEU A 128 -31.56 -4.37 9.98
C LEU A 128 -33.03 -4.79 9.95
N ALA A 129 -33.32 -6.10 9.98
CA ALA A 129 -34.68 -6.62 9.99
C ALA A 129 -35.48 -6.29 11.26
N LYS A 130 -34.83 -5.78 12.31
CA LYS A 130 -35.47 -5.38 13.57
C LYS A 130 -36.12 -3.99 13.49
N TYR A 131 -35.77 -3.20 12.48
CA TYR A 131 -36.19 -1.81 12.37
C TYR A 131 -36.99 -1.60 11.09
N GLU A 132 -38.15 -0.95 11.21
CA GLU A 132 -38.92 -0.49 10.07
C GLU A 132 -38.42 0.92 9.67
N ILE A 133 -37.93 1.06 8.44
CA ILE A 133 -37.45 2.32 7.90
C ILE A 133 -38.45 2.80 6.84
N PRO A 134 -39.01 4.02 6.96
CA PRO A 134 -39.86 4.59 5.93
C PRO A 134 -39.20 4.54 4.55
N LEU A 135 -39.94 4.12 3.53
CA LEU A 135 -39.39 3.87 2.20
C LEU A 135 -38.68 5.10 1.61
N GLU A 136 -39.21 6.32 1.82
CA GLU A 136 -38.56 7.51 1.29
C GLU A 136 -37.19 7.77 1.93
N LEU A 137 -37.05 7.47 3.23
CA LEU A 137 -35.77 7.57 3.94
C LEU A 137 -34.79 6.51 3.46
N GLU A 138 -35.25 5.27 3.24
CA GLU A 138 -34.41 4.20 2.70
C GLU A 138 -33.90 4.56 1.29
N ILE A 139 -34.77 5.08 0.42
CA ILE A 139 -34.38 5.56 -0.92
C ILE A 139 -33.34 6.70 -0.82
N ALA A 140 -33.59 7.70 0.04
CA ALA A 140 -32.65 8.80 0.21
C ALA A 140 -31.29 8.32 0.72
N PHE A 141 -31.28 7.35 1.64
CA PHE A 141 -30.05 6.79 2.18
C PHE A 141 -29.30 5.93 1.14
N CYS A 142 -30.00 5.11 0.36
CA CYS A 142 -29.41 4.38 -0.75
C CYS A 142 -28.81 5.31 -1.82
N GLN A 143 -29.44 6.47 -2.08
CA GLN A 143 -28.90 7.48 -2.99
C GLN A 143 -27.60 8.09 -2.44
N LEU A 144 -27.55 8.35 -1.13
CA LEU A 144 -26.33 8.78 -0.46
C LEU A 144 -25.24 7.71 -0.52
N CYS A 145 -25.55 6.45 -0.20
CA CYS A 145 -24.59 5.35 -0.28
C CYS A 145 -24.09 5.11 -1.71
N THR A 146 -24.91 5.36 -2.73
CA THR A 146 -24.49 5.31 -4.14
C THR A 146 -23.41 6.36 -4.41
N LEU A 147 -23.66 7.62 -4.03
CA LEU A 147 -22.68 8.70 -4.16
C LEU A 147 -21.40 8.42 -3.36
N LEU A 148 -21.52 7.97 -2.11
CA LEU A 148 -20.35 7.65 -1.28
C LEU A 148 -19.54 6.53 -1.91
N SER A 149 -20.18 5.49 -2.46
CA SER A 149 -19.48 4.42 -3.18
C SER A 149 -18.66 4.94 -4.38
N GLU A 150 -19.16 5.96 -5.10
CA GLU A 150 -18.41 6.64 -6.17
C GLU A 150 -17.19 7.40 -5.62
N VAL A 151 -17.37 8.13 -4.50
CA VAL A 151 -16.30 8.88 -3.84
C VAL A 151 -15.20 7.95 -3.34
N GLU A 152 -15.55 6.81 -2.75
CA GLU A 152 -14.55 5.89 -2.21
C GLU A 152 -13.64 5.25 -3.28
N MET A 153 -14.11 5.18 -4.54
CA MET A 153 -13.26 4.74 -5.65
C MET A 153 -12.09 5.69 -5.87
N ILE A 154 -12.35 7.00 -5.95
CA ILE A 154 -11.26 7.97 -6.14
C ILE A 154 -10.41 8.10 -4.89
N ALA A 155 -11.01 8.00 -3.69
CA ALA A 155 -10.29 8.04 -2.43
C ALA A 155 -9.29 6.88 -2.31
N THR A 156 -9.56 5.74 -2.94
CA THR A 156 -8.61 4.62 -3.05
C THR A 156 -7.52 4.88 -4.09
N ASP A 157 -7.91 5.27 -5.31
CA ASP A 157 -7.01 5.35 -6.47
C ASP A 157 -6.00 6.49 -6.38
N LEU A 158 -6.42 7.64 -5.85
CA LEU A 158 -5.59 8.83 -5.73
C LEU A 158 -4.32 8.59 -4.87
N PRO A 159 -4.42 8.13 -3.61
CA PRO A 159 -3.23 7.82 -2.81
C PRO A 159 -2.40 6.67 -3.42
N ALA A 160 -3.05 5.69 -4.06
CA ALA A 160 -2.35 4.60 -4.72
C ALA A 160 -1.44 5.09 -5.87
N LYS A 161 -1.87 6.13 -6.60
CA LYS A 161 -1.11 6.75 -7.71
C LYS A 161 0.30 7.16 -7.26
N TRP A 162 0.46 7.73 -6.06
CA TRP A 162 1.78 8.16 -5.55
C TRP A 162 2.69 7.03 -5.07
N SER A 163 2.15 5.83 -4.84
CA SER A 163 2.92 4.74 -4.23
C SER A 163 4.12 4.31 -5.07
N HIS A 164 4.01 4.27 -6.41
CA HIS A 164 5.17 3.88 -7.23
C HIS A 164 6.18 5.01 -7.44
N HIS A 165 5.76 6.26 -7.29
CA HIS A 165 6.59 7.46 -7.46
C HIS A 165 7.62 7.61 -6.32
N MET A 166 7.26 7.16 -5.12
CA MET A 166 8.14 7.16 -3.96
C MET A 166 9.21 6.08 -4.02
N ASN A 167 10.45 6.48 -3.69
CA ASN A 167 11.55 5.57 -3.45
C ASN A 167 11.17 4.47 -2.42
N SER A 168 11.66 3.25 -2.62
CA SER A 168 11.38 2.10 -1.74
C SER A 168 11.90 2.32 -0.31
N TYR A 169 12.87 3.22 -0.12
CA TYR A 169 13.37 3.59 1.21
C TYR A 169 12.37 4.37 2.06
N PHE A 170 11.25 4.87 1.52
CA PHE A 170 10.19 5.53 2.30
C PHE A 170 9.05 4.58 2.67
N GLN A 171 9.38 3.34 3.00
CA GLN A 171 8.43 2.25 3.23
C GLN A 171 7.33 2.58 4.25
N GLU A 172 7.62 3.40 5.26
CA GLU A 172 6.65 3.74 6.31
C GLU A 172 5.52 4.61 5.76
N VAL A 173 5.86 5.57 4.90
CA VAL A 173 4.88 6.42 4.21
C VAL A 173 4.07 5.58 3.22
N LYS A 174 4.74 4.70 2.47
CA LYS A 174 4.08 3.79 1.52
C LYS A 174 3.12 2.83 2.25
N GLY A 175 3.54 2.29 3.40
CA GLY A 175 2.73 1.42 4.25
C GLY A 175 1.51 2.14 4.81
N PHE A 176 1.68 3.39 5.27
CA PHE A 176 0.55 4.20 5.72
C PHE A 176 -0.44 4.51 4.58
N ILE A 177 0.05 4.94 3.42
CA ILE A 177 -0.79 5.16 2.23
C ILE A 177 -1.55 3.88 1.84
N ALA A 178 -0.88 2.73 1.84
CA ALA A 178 -1.53 1.45 1.56
C ALA A 178 -2.62 1.12 2.59
N SER A 179 -2.42 1.46 3.87
CA SER A 179 -3.46 1.29 4.89
C SER A 179 -4.68 2.17 4.61
N GLN A 180 -4.49 3.41 4.14
CA GLN A 180 -5.59 4.28 3.74
C GLN A 180 -6.34 3.71 2.53
N CYS A 181 -5.63 3.22 1.51
CA CYS A 181 -6.28 2.55 0.36
C CYS A 181 -7.15 1.35 0.79
N ILE A 182 -6.72 0.58 1.80
CA ILE A 182 -7.52 -0.52 2.35
C ILE A 182 -8.73 -0.02 3.13
N ASP A 183 -8.59 1.10 3.87
CA ASP A 183 -9.71 1.73 4.57
C ASP A 183 -10.80 2.18 3.59
N GLU A 184 -10.42 2.88 2.51
CA GLU A 184 -11.37 3.35 1.49
C GLU A 184 -12.02 2.19 0.71
N ALA A 185 -11.28 1.10 0.47
CA ALA A 185 -11.87 -0.12 -0.09
C ALA A 185 -12.97 -0.70 0.83
N ARG A 186 -12.76 -0.68 2.15
CA ARG A 186 -13.76 -1.13 3.14
C ARG A 186 -14.94 -0.16 3.25
N HIS A 187 -14.69 1.14 3.14
CA HIS A 187 -15.76 2.15 3.06
C HIS A 187 -16.65 1.91 1.84
N SER A 188 -16.06 1.68 0.67
CA SER A 188 -16.83 1.35 -0.53
C SER A 188 -17.66 0.07 -0.36
N GLU A 189 -17.06 -0.96 0.25
CA GLU A 189 -17.75 -2.22 0.54
C GLU A 189 -18.97 -2.02 1.44
N VAL A 190 -18.84 -1.27 2.54
CA VAL A 190 -19.96 -1.06 3.49
C VAL A 190 -21.08 -0.24 2.87
N PHE A 191 -20.77 0.81 2.10
CA PHE A 191 -21.80 1.62 1.44
C PHE A 191 -22.55 0.81 0.40
N ARG A 192 -21.82 0.02 -0.40
CA ARG A 192 -22.45 -0.89 -1.36
C ARG A 192 -23.36 -1.90 -0.67
N LYS A 193 -22.88 -2.57 0.38
CA LYS A 193 -23.70 -3.53 1.13
C LYS A 193 -24.93 -2.88 1.73
N ARG A 194 -24.77 -1.70 2.35
CA ARG A 194 -25.87 -0.97 2.98
C ARG A 194 -26.93 -0.54 1.97
N ALA A 195 -26.53 -0.07 0.78
CA ALA A 195 -27.48 0.29 -0.28
C ALA A 195 -28.33 -0.91 -0.77
N LEU A 196 -27.75 -2.12 -0.74
CA LEU A 196 -28.40 -3.34 -1.21
C LEU A 196 -29.20 -4.08 -0.11
N ALA A 197 -28.82 -3.94 1.16
CA ALA A 197 -29.29 -4.81 2.25
C ALA A 197 -30.80 -4.77 2.52
N ASN A 198 -31.47 -3.64 2.31
CA ASN A 198 -32.91 -3.47 2.50
C ASN A 198 -33.71 -3.52 1.18
N GLY A 199 -33.09 -3.96 0.08
CA GLY A 199 -33.79 -4.26 -1.17
C GLY A 199 -34.07 -3.09 -2.13
N VAL A 200 -33.71 -1.84 -1.78
CA VAL A 200 -33.84 -0.69 -2.70
C VAL A 200 -32.77 -0.75 -3.79
N GLY A 201 -31.49 -0.83 -3.42
CA GLY A 201 -30.38 -0.98 -4.35
C GLY A 201 -29.54 0.28 -4.57
N LEU A 202 -28.62 0.20 -5.55
CA LEU A 202 -27.87 1.37 -6.02
C LEU A 202 -28.75 2.21 -6.93
N LEU A 203 -28.67 3.53 -6.75
CA LEU A 203 -29.54 4.50 -7.41
C LEU A 203 -28.77 5.30 -8.45
N LYS A 204 -29.16 6.56 -8.68
CA LYS A 204 -28.68 7.34 -9.82
C LYS A 204 -27.28 7.89 -9.54
N ALA A 205 -26.32 7.57 -10.40
CA ALA A 205 -25.02 8.21 -10.37
C ALA A 205 -25.12 9.70 -10.72
N SER A 206 -24.28 10.51 -10.08
CA SER A 206 -24.32 11.97 -10.24
C SER A 206 -23.27 12.43 -11.23
N VAL A 207 -23.69 12.84 -12.43
CA VAL A 207 -22.79 13.40 -13.47
C VAL A 207 -21.93 14.54 -12.92
N ARG A 208 -22.52 15.40 -12.07
CA ARG A 208 -21.78 16.50 -11.43
C ARG A 208 -20.71 15.96 -10.48
N SER A 209 -21.02 14.91 -9.72
CA SER A 209 -20.07 14.27 -8.83
C SER A 209 -18.97 13.61 -9.64
N GLU A 210 -19.29 12.81 -10.65
CA GLU A 210 -18.30 12.17 -11.51
C GLU A 210 -17.33 13.17 -12.17
N HIS A 211 -17.82 14.32 -12.64
CA HIS A 211 -16.95 15.39 -13.14
C HIS A 211 -16.03 15.96 -12.05
N ALA A 212 -16.51 16.11 -10.82
CA ALA A 212 -15.69 16.54 -9.70
C ALA A 212 -14.62 15.49 -9.33
N LEU A 213 -14.98 14.20 -9.31
CA LEU A 213 -14.07 13.08 -9.04
C LEU A 213 -12.99 12.97 -10.13
N LYS A 214 -13.36 13.15 -11.40
CA LYS A 214 -12.42 13.26 -12.52
C LYS A 214 -11.44 14.42 -12.30
N GLY A 215 -11.97 15.58 -11.92
CA GLY A 215 -11.15 16.77 -11.64
C GLY A 215 -10.15 16.54 -10.51
N ILE A 216 -10.51 15.73 -9.51
CA ILE A 216 -9.55 15.28 -8.48
C ILE A 216 -8.45 14.48 -9.17
N LEU A 217 -8.75 13.36 -9.85
CA LEU A 217 -7.73 12.45 -10.41
C LEU A 217 -6.74 13.12 -11.40
N GLU A 218 -7.27 14.04 -12.21
CA GLU A 218 -6.55 14.75 -13.26
C GLU A 218 -5.80 15.99 -12.76
N ALA A 219 -5.93 16.37 -11.49
CA ALA A 219 -5.21 17.52 -10.97
C ALA A 219 -3.69 17.34 -11.14
N ASP A 220 -3.06 18.34 -11.76
CA ASP A 220 -1.61 18.36 -12.06
C ASP A 220 -0.74 18.50 -10.80
N SER A 221 -1.31 19.01 -9.71
CA SER A 221 -0.67 19.18 -8.41
C SER A 221 -1.69 19.09 -7.28
N TYR A 222 -1.27 18.59 -6.12
CA TYR A 222 -2.06 18.52 -4.88
C TYR A 222 -1.29 19.17 -3.73
#